data_AF-A0AAE0B4I4-F1
#
_entry.id   AF-A0AAE0B4I4-F1
#
_cell.length_a   1.000
_cell.length_b   1.000
_cell.length_c   1.000
_cell.angle_alpha   90.00
_cell.angle_beta   90.00
_cell.angle_gamma   90.00
#
_symmetry.space_group_name_H-M   'P 1'
#
loop_
_entity.id
_entity.type
_entity.pdbx_description
1 polymer ?
#
loop_
_entity_poly.entity_id
_entity_poly.type
_entity_poly.pdbx_seq_one_letter_code
_entity_poly.pdbx_strand_id
1 'polypeptide(L)'
;MGSGNASSTSATVCYKRPKQKGPLDVFYSQSPNQSENGVRSRQTKLGENDEAKKVFRDRACKSFTRWMYDAGIPFNVVKHHSFLVFIEVVGQHGAGMKAPSYHEVRVPLLKKKVENTRKSMKAHEEEWVTHGCSIFSDGWKDKREMTLINFLINSPKGSMFMESIDASAYAKTGEKLFELFSKVVEKVGPSNVVQVVTDSASNNVLAGKLLEAKYPNLFWTPCAAHCIDLILEDIFKMSNMK
;
A
#
# COMPACT_ATOMS: atom_id res chain seq x y z
N MET A 1 -79.80 3.80 20.14
CA MET A 1 -79.28 5.08 20.67
C MET A 1 -77.79 4.85 20.93
N GLY A 2 -76.85 5.29 20.11
CA GLY A 2 -76.76 6.57 19.43
C GLY A 2 -75.79 7.44 20.24
N SER A 3 -74.49 7.28 20.03
CA SER A 3 -73.45 8.28 20.32
C SER A 3 -72.18 7.90 19.59
N GLY A 4 -71.91 8.62 18.49
CA GLY A 4 -70.67 8.49 17.73
C GLY A 4 -69.51 9.20 18.44
N ASN A 5 -68.31 8.78 18.08
CA ASN A 5 -67.19 9.70 18.06
C ASN A 5 -66.39 9.46 16.78
N ALA A 6 -66.21 10.55 16.04
CA ALA A 6 -65.53 10.60 14.78
C ALA A 6 -64.03 10.31 14.96
N SER A 7 -63.53 9.30 14.27
CA SER A 7 -62.10 9.08 14.07
C SER A 7 -61.80 9.17 12.58
N SER A 8 -61.14 10.26 12.22
CA SER A 8 -60.64 10.62 10.91
C SER A 8 -59.90 9.48 10.20
N THR A 9 -60.41 9.04 9.06
CA THR A 9 -59.65 8.22 8.10
C THR A 9 -58.60 9.09 7.41
N SER A 10 -57.39 9.12 7.96
CA SER A 10 -56.22 9.60 7.23
C SER A 10 -55.84 8.56 6.17
N ALA A 11 -56.11 8.88 4.91
CA ALA A 11 -55.56 8.13 3.77
C ALA A 11 -54.03 8.15 3.87
N THR A 12 -53.42 6.99 4.09
CA THR A 12 -51.96 6.85 4.05
C THR A 12 -51.52 7.04 2.60
N VAL A 13 -50.93 8.21 2.30
CA VAL A 13 -50.25 8.45 1.03
C VAL A 13 -49.05 7.51 0.96
N CYS A 14 -49.16 6.43 0.20
CA CYS A 14 -48.02 5.62 -0.18
C CYS A 14 -47.13 6.47 -1.10
N TYR A 15 -46.01 6.99 -0.59
CA TYR A 15 -44.98 7.60 -1.43
C TYR A 15 -44.42 6.53 -2.36
N LYS A 16 -44.92 6.48 -3.60
CA LYS A 16 -44.27 5.73 -4.69
C LYS A 16 -42.88 6.33 -4.87
N ARG A 17 -41.84 5.50 -4.70
CA ARG A 17 -40.46 5.87 -5.03
C ARG A 17 -40.41 6.42 -6.47
N PRO A 18 -39.67 7.51 -6.74
CA PRO A 18 -39.47 7.97 -8.11
C PRO A 18 -38.85 6.83 -8.92
N LYS A 19 -39.45 6.48 -10.06
CA LYS A 19 -38.86 5.51 -10.99
C LYS A 19 -37.49 6.02 -11.41
N GLN A 20 -36.45 5.30 -11.02
CA GLN A 20 -35.08 5.59 -11.40
C GLN A 20 -34.97 5.32 -12.90
N LYS A 21 -34.90 6.38 -13.71
CA LYS A 21 -34.81 6.25 -15.16
C LYS A 21 -33.45 5.69 -15.55
N GLY A 22 -33.47 4.61 -16.32
CA GLY A 22 -32.28 3.90 -16.78
C GLY A 22 -31.68 4.54 -18.03
N PRO A 23 -30.50 4.09 -18.47
CA PRO A 23 -29.84 4.60 -19.68
C PRO A 23 -30.68 4.46 -20.96
N LEU A 24 -31.58 3.47 -21.00
CA LEU A 24 -32.53 3.24 -22.10
C LEU A 24 -33.65 4.27 -22.17
N ASP A 25 -34.01 4.94 -21.06
CA ASP A 25 -35.13 5.89 -21.01
C ASP A 25 -34.82 7.23 -21.71
N VAL A 26 -33.56 7.46 -22.07
CA VAL A 26 -33.10 8.64 -22.84
C VAL A 26 -33.47 8.52 -24.33
N PHE A 27 -33.64 7.29 -24.84
CA PHE A 27 -33.90 7.03 -26.25
C PHE A 27 -35.39 6.98 -26.61
N TYR A 28 -36.29 6.91 -25.63
CA TYR A 28 -37.73 6.66 -25.85
C TYR A 28 -38.66 7.79 -25.42
N SER A 29 -38.16 9.00 -25.19
CA SER A 29 -39.04 10.16 -25.06
C SER A 29 -39.59 10.54 -26.44
N GLN A 30 -40.75 9.97 -26.79
CA GLN A 30 -41.53 10.43 -27.93
C GLN A 30 -42.00 11.86 -27.67
N SER A 31 -41.51 12.81 -28.46
CA SER A 31 -42.17 14.10 -28.65
C SER A 31 -43.45 13.89 -29.45
N PRO A 32 -44.56 14.57 -29.14
CA PRO A 32 -45.80 14.42 -29.91
C PRO A 32 -45.64 15.10 -31.27
N ASN A 33 -46.10 14.38 -32.31
CA ASN A 33 -46.27 14.79 -33.72
C ASN A 33 -45.00 14.91 -34.57
N GLN A 34 -44.73 13.89 -35.40
CA GLN A 34 -44.83 13.98 -36.87
C GLN A 34 -44.49 12.64 -37.54
N SER A 35 -45.09 12.45 -38.71
CA SER A 35 -45.34 11.25 -39.50
C SER A 35 -44.13 10.62 -40.23
N GLU A 36 -44.31 9.32 -40.51
CA GLU A 36 -43.63 8.38 -41.42
C GLU A 36 -42.60 8.91 -42.44
N ASN A 37 -41.43 8.26 -42.51
CA ASN A 37 -41.01 7.46 -43.67
C ASN A 37 -39.66 6.75 -43.42
N GLY A 38 -39.56 5.48 -43.84
CA GLY A 38 -38.43 4.60 -43.58
C GLY A 38 -37.23 4.83 -44.51
N VAL A 39 -36.03 4.71 -43.96
CA VAL A 39 -34.79 4.40 -44.69
C VAL A 39 -33.92 3.48 -43.83
N ARG A 40 -33.63 2.28 -44.34
CA ARG A 40 -32.60 1.37 -43.81
C ARG A 40 -31.23 2.06 -43.92
N SER A 41 -30.67 2.54 -42.82
CA SER A 41 -29.28 3.02 -42.80
C SER A 41 -28.33 1.86 -42.50
N ARG A 42 -27.35 1.71 -43.39
CA ARG A 42 -26.18 0.84 -43.29
C ARG A 42 -25.51 1.02 -41.92
N GLN A 43 -25.10 -0.10 -41.32
CA GLN A 43 -24.25 -0.16 -40.14
C GLN A 43 -22.88 0.47 -40.48
N THR A 44 -22.75 1.76 -40.23
CA THR A 44 -21.48 2.49 -40.24
C THR A 44 -20.79 2.22 -38.91
N LYS A 45 -19.49 1.92 -38.97
CA LYS A 45 -18.60 1.83 -37.80
C LYS A 45 -18.88 3.01 -36.88
N LEU A 46 -19.24 2.75 -35.62
CA LEU A 46 -19.45 3.76 -34.58
C LEU A 46 -18.14 4.49 -34.31
N GLY A 47 -17.81 5.46 -35.17
CA GLY A 47 -16.90 6.53 -34.85
C GLY A 47 -17.43 7.29 -33.65
N GLU A 48 -16.52 7.68 -32.76
CA GLU A 48 -16.68 8.86 -31.90
C GLU A 48 -17.98 8.95 -31.09
N ASN A 49 -18.48 7.83 -30.61
CA ASN A 49 -19.36 7.80 -29.45
C ASN A 49 -18.58 8.40 -28.25
N ASP A 50 -19.07 9.51 -27.70
CA ASP A 50 -20.03 9.40 -26.58
C ASP A 50 -19.97 10.63 -25.65
N GLU A 51 -20.78 11.67 -25.89
CA GLU A 51 -20.96 12.77 -24.93
C GLU A 51 -21.37 12.24 -23.54
N ALA A 52 -22.09 11.11 -23.46
CA ALA A 52 -22.39 10.50 -22.18
C ALA A 52 -21.15 9.90 -21.50
N LYS A 53 -20.17 9.31 -22.21
CA LYS A 53 -18.89 8.91 -21.58
C LYS A 53 -18.13 10.10 -21.02
N LYS A 54 -18.12 11.25 -21.71
CA LYS A 54 -17.49 12.46 -21.18
C LYS A 54 -18.17 12.93 -19.90
N VAL A 55 -19.50 12.94 -19.87
CA VAL A 55 -20.30 13.29 -18.68
C VAL A 55 -20.06 12.31 -17.52
N PHE A 56 -20.05 11.00 -17.78
CA PHE A 56 -19.77 9.99 -16.76
C PHE A 56 -18.35 10.12 -16.21
N ARG A 57 -17.37 10.36 -17.09
CA ARG A 57 -15.98 10.59 -16.70
C ARG A 57 -15.86 11.84 -15.82
N ASP A 58 -16.45 12.96 -16.21
CA ASP A 58 -16.43 14.20 -15.43
C ASP A 58 -17.00 13.98 -14.01
N ARG A 59 -18.16 13.31 -13.90
CA ARG A 59 -18.76 12.96 -12.61
C ARG A 59 -17.85 12.06 -11.77
N ALA A 60 -17.30 11.00 -12.37
CA ALA A 60 -16.40 10.08 -11.68
C ALA A 60 -15.15 10.80 -11.16
N CYS A 61 -14.55 11.66 -11.99
CA CYS A 61 -13.39 12.46 -11.60
C CYS A 61 -13.72 13.41 -10.45
N LYS A 62 -14.85 14.14 -10.50
CA LYS A 62 -15.28 15.05 -9.41
C LYS A 62 -15.54 14.31 -8.09
N SER A 63 -16.19 13.15 -8.14
CA SER A 63 -16.41 12.33 -6.94
C SER A 63 -15.10 11.78 -6.38
N PHE A 64 -14.21 11.30 -7.24
CA PHE A 64 -12.90 10.79 -6.83
C PHE A 64 -12.01 11.88 -6.22
N THR A 65 -11.92 13.07 -6.84
CA THR A 65 -11.12 14.17 -6.28
C THR A 65 -11.68 14.65 -4.95
N ARG A 66 -13.01 14.74 -4.81
CA ARG A 66 -13.63 15.05 -3.52
C ARG A 66 -13.23 14.04 -2.44
N TRP A 67 -13.32 12.75 -2.72
CA TRP A 67 -12.89 11.69 -1.80
C TRP A 67 -11.40 11.80 -1.44
N MET A 68 -10.54 12.07 -2.42
CA MET A 68 -9.10 12.29 -2.15
C MET A 68 -8.86 13.46 -1.20
N TYR A 69 -9.56 14.58 -1.39
CA TYR A 69 -9.44 15.75 -0.52
C TYR A 69 -9.93 15.46 0.90
N ASP A 70 -11.09 14.81 1.02
CA ASP A 70 -11.67 14.43 2.32
C ASP A 70 -10.75 13.46 3.09
N ALA A 71 -10.07 12.54 2.38
CA ALA A 71 -9.16 11.56 2.97
C ALA A 71 -7.69 12.01 3.06
N GLY A 72 -7.35 13.23 2.61
CA GLY A 72 -5.97 13.74 2.65
C GLY A 72 -4.99 12.96 1.77
N ILE A 73 -5.44 12.40 0.65
CA ILE A 73 -4.62 11.53 -0.21
C ILE A 73 -3.72 12.38 -1.13
N PRO A 74 -2.39 12.14 -1.18
CA PRO A 74 -1.49 12.85 -2.08
C PRO A 74 -1.86 12.67 -3.56
N PHE A 75 -1.75 13.72 -4.38
CA PHE A 75 -2.16 13.66 -5.80
C PHE A 75 -1.35 12.66 -6.63
N ASN A 76 -0.12 12.36 -6.22
CA ASN A 76 0.72 11.39 -6.93
C ASN A 76 0.14 9.97 -6.96
N VAL A 77 -0.82 9.60 -6.09
CA VAL A 77 -1.40 8.25 -6.08
C VAL A 77 -2.02 7.85 -7.43
N VAL A 78 -2.52 8.82 -8.21
CA VAL A 78 -3.14 8.56 -9.52
C VAL A 78 -2.14 8.11 -10.58
N LYS A 79 -0.85 8.31 -10.34
CA LYS A 79 0.24 7.88 -11.23
C LYS A 79 0.67 6.43 -10.99
N HIS A 80 0.24 5.82 -9.88
CA HIS A 80 0.61 4.44 -9.58
C HIS A 80 -0.12 3.48 -10.53
N HIS A 81 0.59 2.52 -11.11
CA HIS A 81 -0.02 1.50 -11.97
C HIS A 81 -1.15 0.73 -11.28
N SER A 82 -1.03 0.49 -9.97
CA SER A 82 -2.09 -0.15 -9.17
C SER A 82 -3.40 0.62 -9.16
N PHE A 83 -3.39 1.94 -9.34
CA PHE A 83 -4.60 2.74 -9.47
C PHE A 83 -5.30 2.49 -10.81
N LEU A 84 -4.55 2.38 -11.90
CA LEU A 84 -5.10 2.04 -13.23
C LEU A 84 -5.76 0.65 -13.19
N VAL A 85 -5.06 -0.34 -12.63
CA VAL A 85 -5.59 -1.69 -12.44
C VAL A 85 -6.86 -1.68 -11.57
N PHE A 86 -6.87 -0.89 -10.49
CA PHE A 86 -8.06 -0.75 -9.65
C PHE A 86 -9.25 -0.20 -10.43
N ILE A 87 -9.09 0.89 -11.18
CA ILE A 87 -10.17 1.49 -11.98
C ILE A 87 -10.70 0.50 -13.02
N GLU A 88 -9.81 -0.24 -13.69
CA GLU A 88 -10.19 -1.25 -14.66
C GLU A 88 -11.03 -2.38 -14.02
N VAL A 89 -10.57 -2.94 -12.91
CA VAL A 89 -11.28 -4.03 -12.21
C VAL A 89 -12.65 -3.57 -11.68
N VAL A 90 -12.75 -2.32 -11.19
CA VAL A 90 -14.05 -1.74 -10.81
C VAL A 90 -14.97 -1.59 -12.03
N GLY A 91 -14.44 -1.14 -13.16
CA GLY A 91 -15.17 -1.04 -14.42
C GLY A 91 -15.66 -2.40 -14.94
N GLN A 92 -14.82 -3.43 -14.86
CA GLN A 92 -15.15 -4.81 -15.24
C GLN A 92 -16.24 -5.42 -14.36
N HIS A 93 -16.27 -5.11 -13.07
CA HIS A 93 -17.37 -5.53 -12.19
C HIS A 93 -18.70 -4.88 -12.60
N GLY A 94 -18.68 -3.62 -13.04
CA GLY A 94 -19.87 -2.90 -13.48
C GLY A 94 -20.77 -2.39 -12.35
N ALA A 95 -21.96 -1.94 -12.72
CA ALA A 95 -22.89 -1.29 -11.80
C ALA A 95 -23.30 -2.22 -10.63
N GLY A 96 -23.33 -1.68 -9.42
CA GLY A 96 -23.72 -2.42 -8.20
C GLY A 96 -22.56 -2.98 -7.38
N MET A 97 -21.31 -2.74 -7.79
CA MET A 97 -20.12 -3.02 -6.96
C MET A 97 -20.26 -2.32 -5.60
N LYS A 98 -20.17 -3.09 -4.52
CA LYS A 98 -20.15 -2.55 -3.15
C LYS A 98 -18.73 -2.19 -2.78
N ALA A 99 -18.52 -0.96 -2.31
CA ALA A 99 -17.23 -0.54 -1.77
C ALA A 99 -16.77 -1.49 -0.65
N PRO A 100 -15.46 -1.78 -0.56
CA PRO A 100 -14.94 -2.62 0.51
C PRO A 100 -15.16 -1.94 1.86
N SER A 101 -15.57 -2.72 2.86
CA SER A 101 -15.71 -2.23 4.23
C SER A 101 -14.35 -1.99 4.90
N TYR A 102 -14.35 -1.13 5.92
CA TYR A 102 -13.18 -0.89 6.77
C TYR A 102 -12.56 -2.19 7.31
N HIS A 103 -13.40 -3.14 7.73
CA HIS A 103 -12.95 -4.43 8.24
C HIS A 103 -12.31 -5.30 7.17
N GLU A 104 -12.88 -5.35 5.96
CA GLU A 104 -12.33 -6.11 4.83
C GLU A 104 -10.93 -5.61 4.45
N VAL A 105 -10.75 -4.28 4.36
CA VAL A 105 -9.45 -3.70 4.01
C VAL A 105 -8.41 -3.97 5.09
N ARG A 106 -8.73 -3.70 6.36
CA ARG A 106 -7.73 -3.73 7.44
C ARG A 106 -7.32 -5.13 7.89
N VAL A 107 -8.14 -6.17 7.66
CA VAL A 107 -7.85 -7.54 8.12
C VAL A 107 -7.67 -8.54 6.98
N PRO A 108 -8.73 -9.07 6.33
CA PRO A 108 -8.57 -10.17 5.37
C PRO A 108 -7.80 -9.74 4.12
N LEU A 109 -8.06 -8.56 3.55
CA LEU A 109 -7.35 -8.11 2.35
C LEU A 109 -5.88 -7.78 2.65
N LEU A 110 -5.60 -7.16 3.80
CA LEU A 110 -4.22 -6.93 4.24
C LEU A 110 -3.47 -8.26 4.45
N LYS A 111 -4.06 -9.22 5.17
CA LYS A 111 -3.45 -10.55 5.38
C LYS A 111 -3.16 -11.25 4.05
N LYS A 112 -4.12 -11.23 3.13
CA LYS A 112 -3.96 -11.81 1.79
C LYS A 112 -2.85 -11.10 1.00
N LYS A 113 -2.75 -9.78 1.10
CA LYS A 113 -1.66 -9.03 0.45
C LYS A 113 -0.30 -9.39 1.04
N VAL A 114 -0.18 -9.49 2.36
CA VAL A 114 1.06 -9.91 3.05
C VAL A 114 1.46 -11.32 2.62
N GLU A 115 0.51 -12.26 2.57
CA GLU A 115 0.76 -13.63 2.11
C GLU A 115 1.23 -13.67 0.66
N ASN A 116 0.57 -12.92 -0.23
CA ASN A 116 0.96 -12.82 -1.64
C ASN A 116 2.36 -12.22 -1.80
N THR A 117 2.69 -11.18 -1.02
CA THR A 117 4.04 -10.61 -1.00
C THR A 117 5.04 -11.67 -0.54
N ARG A 118 4.79 -12.40 0.56
CA ARG A 118 5.69 -13.48 1.01
C ARG A 118 5.88 -14.56 -0.05
N LYS A 119 4.82 -14.96 -0.75
CA LYS A 119 4.92 -15.91 -1.87
C LYS A 119 5.83 -15.40 -2.98
N SER A 120 5.73 -14.12 -3.34
CA SER A 120 6.63 -13.52 -4.34
C SER A 120 8.08 -13.39 -3.85
N MET A 121 8.32 -13.37 -2.55
CA MET A 121 9.65 -13.28 -1.96
C MET A 121 10.39 -14.61 -1.88
N LYS A 122 9.72 -15.75 -2.05
CA LYS A 122 10.35 -17.09 -1.99
C LYS A 122 11.53 -17.25 -2.96
N ALA A 123 11.45 -16.63 -4.13
CA ALA A 123 12.54 -16.66 -5.11
C ALA A 123 13.81 -15.95 -4.60
N HIS A 124 13.70 -15.02 -3.64
CA HIS A 124 14.86 -14.46 -2.94
C HIS A 124 15.41 -15.47 -1.93
N GLU A 125 14.55 -16.12 -1.15
CA GLU A 125 14.96 -17.13 -0.16
C GLU A 125 15.75 -18.29 -0.80
N GLU A 126 15.32 -18.75 -1.98
CA GLU A 126 16.01 -19.77 -2.78
C GLU A 126 17.40 -19.30 -3.27
N GLU A 127 17.53 -18.01 -3.60
CA GLU A 127 18.81 -17.41 -4.02
C GLU A 127 19.83 -17.42 -2.87
N TRP A 128 19.39 -17.18 -1.63
CA TRP A 128 20.26 -17.10 -0.45
C TRP A 128 21.00 -18.42 -0.20
N VAL A 129 20.39 -19.56 -0.54
CA VAL A 129 21.02 -20.88 -0.40
C VAL A 129 22.18 -21.06 -1.37
N THR A 130 22.09 -20.44 -2.55
CA THR A 130 23.08 -20.62 -3.63
C THR A 130 24.24 -19.64 -3.52
N HIS A 131 23.95 -18.37 -3.26
CA HIS A 131 24.95 -17.28 -3.29
C HIS A 131 25.16 -16.61 -1.94
N GLY A 132 24.40 -16.99 -0.92
CA GLY A 132 24.35 -16.27 0.33
C GLY A 132 23.59 -14.94 0.24
N CYS A 133 23.52 -14.24 1.36
CA CYS A 133 22.90 -12.94 1.49
C CYS A 133 23.57 -12.08 2.56
N SER A 134 23.35 -10.76 2.48
CA SER A 134 23.77 -9.80 3.50
C SER A 134 22.54 -9.25 4.22
N ILE A 135 22.57 -9.23 5.55
CA ILE A 135 21.53 -8.61 6.38
C ILE A 135 21.94 -7.16 6.64
N PHE A 136 21.07 -6.22 6.31
CA PHE A 136 21.19 -4.81 6.65
C PHE A 136 20.26 -4.51 7.81
N SER A 137 20.79 -3.83 8.82
CA SER A 137 20.03 -3.34 9.95
C SER A 137 20.23 -1.84 10.10
N ASP A 138 19.13 -1.10 10.09
CA ASP A 138 19.13 0.34 10.29
C ASP A 138 18.13 0.73 11.39
N GLY A 139 18.62 1.49 12.35
CA GLY A 139 17.87 1.91 13.53
C GLY A 139 17.56 3.39 13.48
N TRP A 140 16.30 3.76 13.71
CA TRP A 140 15.93 5.16 13.90
C TRP A 140 15.11 5.32 15.16
N LYS A 141 15.20 6.51 15.76
CA LYS A 141 14.38 6.92 16.89
C LYS A 141 13.33 7.91 16.43
N ASP A 142 12.09 7.67 16.81
CA ASP A 142 11.03 8.64 16.58
C ASP A 142 11.08 9.77 17.62
N LYS A 143 10.24 10.80 17.41
CA LYS A 143 10.14 11.97 18.32
C LYS A 143 9.64 11.60 19.73
N ARG A 144 9.19 10.37 19.94
CA ARG A 144 8.70 9.83 21.22
C ARG A 144 9.71 8.87 21.85
N GLU A 145 10.96 8.87 21.37
CA GLU A 145 12.05 7.98 21.79
C GLU A 145 11.77 6.48 21.55
N MET A 146 10.80 6.16 20.69
CA MET A 146 10.59 4.78 20.24
C MET A 146 11.71 4.42 19.28
N THR A 147 12.44 3.35 19.59
CA THR A 147 13.52 2.87 18.74
C THR A 147 13.00 1.78 17.82
N LEU A 148 13.03 2.02 16.52
CA LEU A 148 12.62 1.04 15.50
C LEU A 148 13.85 0.61 14.71
N ILE A 149 14.05 -0.71 14.60
CA ILE A 149 15.13 -1.30 13.81
C ILE A 149 14.51 -2.03 12.62
N ASN A 150 14.91 -1.64 11.42
CA ASN A 150 14.50 -2.27 10.17
C ASN A 150 15.54 -3.29 9.73
N PHE A 151 15.09 -4.47 9.34
CA PHE A 151 15.91 -5.51 8.74
C PHE A 151 15.59 -5.67 7.26
N LEU A 152 16.62 -5.55 6.42
CA LEU A 152 16.58 -5.84 5.00
C LEU A 152 17.58 -6.94 4.67
N ILE A 153 17.23 -7.81 3.74
CA ILE A 153 18.12 -8.88 3.27
C ILE A 153 18.43 -8.60 1.81
N ASN A 154 19.71 -8.54 1.47
CA ASN A 154 20.16 -8.33 0.10
C ASN A 154 20.83 -9.57 -0.45
N SER A 155 20.57 -9.84 -1.73
CA SER A 155 21.14 -10.96 -2.50
C SER A 155 21.31 -10.51 -3.95
N PRO A 156 21.97 -11.31 -4.82
CA PRO A 156 22.02 -11.01 -6.26
C PRO A 156 20.64 -10.84 -6.90
N LYS A 157 19.60 -11.49 -6.35
CA LYS A 157 18.21 -11.33 -6.77
C LYS A 157 17.62 -9.95 -6.44
N GLY A 158 18.20 -9.24 -5.48
CA GLY A 158 17.79 -7.93 -4.99
C GLY A 158 17.53 -7.90 -3.49
N SER A 159 17.05 -6.75 -3.03
CA SER A 159 16.74 -6.48 -1.63
C SER A 159 15.31 -6.85 -1.25
N MET A 160 15.16 -7.47 -0.09
CA MET A 160 13.90 -7.85 0.54
C MET A 160 13.78 -7.18 1.90
N PHE A 161 12.69 -6.47 2.14
CA PHE A 161 12.34 -6.06 3.50
C PHE A 161 11.87 -7.28 4.29
N MET A 162 12.55 -7.57 5.41
CA MET A 162 12.24 -8.72 6.26
C MET A 162 11.22 -8.34 7.33
N GLU A 163 11.59 -7.41 8.20
CA GLU A 163 10.73 -6.93 9.28
C GLU A 163 11.24 -5.61 9.88
N SER A 164 10.37 -4.96 10.65
CA SER A 164 10.71 -3.82 11.50
C SER A 164 10.34 -4.19 12.93
N ILE A 165 11.26 -3.95 13.87
CA ILE A 165 11.12 -4.37 15.27
C ILE A 165 11.18 -3.13 16.15
N ASP A 166 10.20 -3.00 17.05
CA ASP A 166 10.30 -2.08 18.18
C ASP A 166 11.40 -2.57 19.13
N ALA A 167 12.54 -1.91 19.04
CA ALA A 167 13.75 -2.18 19.77
C ALA A 167 13.90 -1.25 20.98
N SER A 168 12.86 -0.54 21.43
CA SER A 168 12.93 0.37 22.58
C SER A 168 13.44 -0.32 23.86
N ALA A 169 13.19 -1.62 24.00
CA ALA A 169 13.70 -2.46 25.09
C ALA A 169 15.12 -3.05 24.85
N TYR A 170 15.57 -3.07 23.59
CA TYR A 170 16.78 -3.77 23.11
C TYR A 170 17.95 -2.81 22.80
N ALA A 171 17.69 -1.66 22.20
CA ALA A 171 18.70 -0.76 21.63
C ALA A 171 19.61 -0.04 22.65
N LYS A 172 19.49 -0.37 23.94
CA LYS A 172 20.24 0.27 25.02
C LYS A 172 21.64 -0.34 25.23
N THR A 173 21.88 -1.56 24.75
CA THR A 173 23.12 -2.32 25.02
C THR A 173 23.50 -3.19 23.83
N GLY A 174 24.80 -3.36 23.57
CA GLY A 174 25.28 -4.20 22.46
C GLY A 174 24.88 -5.68 22.56
N GLU A 175 24.77 -6.24 23.75
CA GLU A 175 24.39 -7.65 23.98
C GLU A 175 22.94 -7.91 23.54
N LYS A 176 22.04 -6.98 23.84
CA LYS A 176 20.63 -7.07 23.41
C LYS A 176 20.46 -6.89 21.91
N LEU A 177 21.28 -6.05 21.28
CA LEU A 177 21.33 -5.93 19.83
C LEU A 177 21.89 -7.22 19.20
N PHE A 178 22.92 -7.82 19.80
CA PHE A 178 23.42 -9.12 19.40
C PHE A 178 22.36 -10.22 19.48
N GLU A 179 21.55 -10.28 20.54
CA GLU A 179 20.43 -11.22 20.63
C GLU A 179 19.41 -10.99 19.50
N LEU A 180 19.10 -9.73 19.19
CA LEU A 180 18.18 -9.36 18.13
C LEU A 180 18.72 -9.77 16.75
N PHE A 181 19.97 -9.40 16.44
CA PHE A 181 20.62 -9.76 15.18
C PHE A 181 20.79 -11.26 15.03
N SER A 182 21.15 -11.95 16.12
CA SER A 182 21.23 -13.41 16.14
C SER A 182 19.89 -14.04 15.77
N LYS A 183 18.76 -13.56 16.30
CA LYS A 183 17.43 -14.09 15.92
C LYS A 183 17.15 -13.93 14.42
N VAL A 184 17.57 -12.82 13.82
CA VAL A 184 17.40 -12.59 12.37
C VAL A 184 18.32 -13.52 11.58
N VAL A 185 19.58 -13.69 11.98
CA VAL A 185 20.52 -14.66 11.37
C VAL A 185 19.98 -16.09 11.43
N GLU A 186 19.47 -16.53 12.58
CA GLU A 186 18.86 -17.86 12.74
C GLU A 186 17.62 -18.03 11.86
N LYS A 187 16.81 -16.98 11.71
CA LYS A 187 15.61 -16.98 10.86
C LYS A 187 15.93 -17.09 9.37
N VAL A 188 17.03 -16.48 8.93
CA VAL A 188 17.53 -16.57 7.54
C VAL A 188 18.28 -17.89 7.29
N GLY A 189 18.83 -18.47 8.35
CA GLY A 189 19.72 -19.64 8.28
C GLY A 189 21.17 -19.18 8.28
N PRO A 190 21.98 -19.49 9.32
CA PRO A 190 23.35 -19.00 9.44
C PRO A 190 24.24 -19.37 8.25
N SER A 191 24.00 -20.51 7.60
CA SER A 191 24.73 -20.94 6.39
C SER A 191 24.46 -20.05 5.17
N ASN A 192 23.35 -19.33 5.16
CA ASN A 192 22.94 -18.46 4.06
C ASN A 192 23.41 -17.01 4.27
N VAL A 193 23.89 -16.66 5.47
CA VAL A 193 24.28 -15.29 5.80
C VAL A 193 25.79 -15.15 5.67
N VAL A 194 26.20 -14.30 4.73
CA VAL A 194 27.61 -13.97 4.50
C VAL A 194 28.03 -12.79 5.37
N GLN A 195 27.12 -11.83 5.57
CA GLN A 195 27.46 -10.55 6.19
C GLN A 195 26.30 -9.93 6.95
N VAL A 196 26.61 -9.22 8.03
CA VAL A 196 25.68 -8.29 8.70
C VAL A 196 26.23 -6.88 8.63
N VAL A 197 25.41 -5.94 8.17
CA VAL A 197 25.75 -4.53 7.98
C VAL A 197 24.88 -3.67 8.90
N THR A 198 25.51 -2.87 9.75
CA THR A 198 24.85 -1.91 10.66
C THR A 198 25.54 -0.56 10.58
N ASP A 199 25.00 0.49 11.22
CA ASP A 199 25.81 1.67 11.50
C ASP A 199 27.01 1.37 12.44
N SER A 200 27.87 2.36 12.63
CA SER A 200 29.12 2.26 13.40
C SER A 200 28.96 2.66 14.87
N ALA A 201 27.73 2.79 15.38
CA ALA A 201 27.49 3.10 16.78
C ALA A 201 28.10 2.02 17.68
N SER A 202 28.61 2.43 18.85
CA SER A 202 29.37 1.53 19.74
C SER A 202 28.65 0.23 20.10
N ASN A 203 27.33 0.30 20.35
CA ASN A 203 26.52 -0.88 20.64
C ASN A 203 26.41 -1.83 19.44
N ASN A 204 26.34 -1.29 18.22
CA ASN A 204 26.31 -2.07 16.99
C ASN A 204 27.67 -2.71 16.69
N VAL A 205 28.77 -1.99 16.94
CA VAL A 205 30.13 -2.53 16.84
C VAL A 205 30.33 -3.71 17.80
N LEU A 206 29.88 -3.58 19.06
CA LEU A 206 29.94 -4.66 20.03
C LEU A 206 29.09 -5.86 19.58
N ALA A 207 27.86 -5.62 19.14
CA ALA A 207 26.98 -6.66 18.64
C ALA A 207 27.58 -7.40 17.43
N GLY A 208 28.18 -6.65 16.50
CA GLY A 208 28.88 -7.16 15.33
C GLY A 208 30.01 -8.12 15.70
N LYS A 209 30.89 -7.71 16.63
CA LYS A 209 31.97 -8.58 17.13
C LYS A 209 31.46 -9.87 17.77
N LEU A 210 30.35 -9.79 18.52
CA LEU A 210 29.72 -10.97 19.12
C LEU A 210 29.12 -11.90 18.04
N LEU A 211 28.57 -11.36 16.95
CA LEU A 211 28.11 -12.16 15.81
C LEU A 211 29.24 -12.92 15.15
N GLU A 212 30.37 -12.25 14.87
CA GLU A 212 31.55 -12.89 14.26
C GLU A 212 32.11 -14.00 15.16
N ALA A 213 32.10 -13.80 16.48
CA ALA A 213 32.50 -14.83 17.43
C ALA A 213 31.54 -16.03 17.46
N LYS A 214 30.23 -15.81 17.30
CA LYS A 214 29.21 -16.88 17.31
C LYS A 214 29.15 -17.64 15.97
N TYR A 215 29.32 -16.95 14.85
CA TYR A 215 29.13 -17.48 13.50
C TYR A 215 30.41 -17.32 12.67
N PRO A 216 31.31 -18.33 12.63
CA PRO A 216 32.63 -18.19 12.02
C PRO A 216 32.67 -17.86 10.51
N ASN A 217 31.59 -18.12 9.79
CA ASN A 217 31.48 -17.87 8.35
C ASN A 217 30.78 -16.53 8.01
N LEU A 218 30.44 -15.74 9.02
CA LEU A 218 29.74 -14.46 8.91
C LEU A 218 30.68 -13.36 9.39
N PHE A 219 30.76 -12.28 8.63
CA PHE A 219 31.49 -11.08 9.04
C PHE A 219 30.55 -9.89 9.26
N TRP A 220 30.94 -9.00 10.17
CA TRP A 220 30.24 -7.75 10.41
C TRP A 220 30.98 -6.60 9.72
N THR A 221 30.23 -5.66 9.15
CA THR A 221 30.81 -4.45 8.57
C THR A 221 30.01 -3.20 8.93
N PRO A 222 30.68 -2.06 9.13
CA PRO A 222 30.00 -0.79 9.25
C PRO A 222 29.35 -0.35 7.93
N CYS A 223 28.25 0.38 8.03
CA CYS A 223 27.54 0.95 6.90
C CYS A 223 28.39 2.03 6.22
N ALA A 224 28.67 1.83 4.93
CA ALA A 224 29.49 2.75 4.14
C ALA A 224 28.89 4.17 4.10
N ALA A 225 27.56 4.31 3.97
CA ALA A 225 26.91 5.61 3.94
C ALA A 225 27.10 6.37 5.27
N HIS A 226 26.98 5.66 6.39
CA HIS A 226 27.23 6.24 7.71
C HIS A 226 28.72 6.59 7.91
N CYS A 227 29.64 5.75 7.44
CA CYS A 227 31.07 6.08 7.47
C CYS A 227 31.38 7.35 6.67
N ILE A 228 30.80 7.53 5.49
CA ILE A 228 30.97 8.74 4.68
C ILE A 228 30.41 9.96 5.41
N ASP A 229 29.24 9.84 6.02
CA ASP A 229 28.62 10.91 6.81
C ASP A 229 29.53 11.37 7.95
N LEU A 230 30.10 10.43 8.72
CA LEU A 230 31.06 10.75 9.79
C LEU A 230 32.34 11.42 9.26
N ILE A 231 32.89 10.94 8.12
CA ILE A 231 34.05 11.57 7.49
C ILE A 231 33.74 13.02 7.10
N LEU A 232 32.56 13.26 6.52
CA LEU A 232 32.12 14.60 6.13
C LEU A 232 31.92 15.50 7.36
N GLU A 233 31.27 14.99 8.42
CA GLU A 233 31.14 15.74 9.68
C GLU A 233 32.48 16.19 10.24
N ASP A 234 33.46 15.30 10.27
CA ASP A 234 34.80 15.60 10.79
C ASP A 234 35.53 16.62 9.93
N ILE A 235 35.38 16.55 8.60
CA ILE A 235 35.89 17.55 7.67
C ILE A 235 35.30 18.93 7.98
N PHE A 236 34.00 19.04 8.23
CA PHE A 236 33.35 20.31 8.56
C PHE A 236 33.64 20.83 9.98
N LYS A 237 34.11 19.97 10.90
CA LYS A 237 34.59 20.39 12.23
C LYS A 237 35.99 20.99 12.19
N MET A 238 36.75 20.81 11.11
CA MET A 238 38.09 21.39 10.98
C MET A 238 38.03 22.93 10.99
N SER A 239 38.87 23.55 11.81
CA SER A 239 38.92 25.01 12.01
C SER A 239 39.18 25.83 10.74
N ASN A 240 39.67 25.19 9.69
CA ASN A 240 40.19 25.84 8.49
C ASN A 240 39.15 25.91 7.34
N MET A 241 37.90 25.50 7.59
CA MET A 241 36.79 25.53 6.63
C MET A 241 35.60 26.40 7.07
N LYS A 242 35.80 27.28 8.07
CA LYS A 242 34.83 28.31 8.45
C LYS A 242 34.98 29.57 7.61
#